data_AF-A0A962ZR34-F1
#
_entry.id   AF-A0A962ZR34-F1
#
_cell.length_a   1.000
_cell.length_b   1.000
_cell.length_c   1.000
_cell.angle_alpha   90.00
_cell.angle_beta   90.00
_cell.angle_gamma   90.00
#
_symmetry.space_group_name_H-M   'P 1'
#
loop_
_entity.id
_entity.type
_entity.pdbx_description
1 polymer ?
#
loop_
_entity_poly.entity_id
_entity_poly.type
_entity_poly.pdbx_seq_one_letter_code
_entity_poly.pdbx_strand_id
1 'polypeptide(L)'
;AKAVTNGYQPLGGVMVGDRVADALLAHPGEFTHGLTYSGHPAACAAALATLGVLRESGIIESAASGIAPYFQTRLAALTEHPIVGEVRGLGMFAAVELVRHKGTRERLAPDSAGAVFCRNAANAAGLMVRQTGDAMITAPPLICNRAEIDSLVDMLGEALDATAAHFGVL
;
A
#
# COMPACT_ATOMS: atom_id res chain seq x y z
N ALA A 1 -0.50 14.02 3.54
CA ALA A 1 -0.94 13.75 2.15
C ALA A 1 -1.69 12.43 2.08
N LYS A 2 -2.12 11.98 0.87
CA LYS A 2 -2.83 10.70 0.65
C LYS A 2 -4.06 10.52 1.55
N ALA A 3 -3.90 9.77 2.64
CA ALA A 3 -4.94 9.49 3.63
C ALA A 3 -5.50 10.74 4.32
N VAL A 4 -4.77 11.87 4.31
CA VAL A 4 -5.26 13.14 4.89
C VAL A 4 -6.62 13.58 4.34
N THR A 5 -6.94 13.24 3.09
CA THR A 5 -8.24 13.49 2.45
C THR A 5 -8.92 12.21 1.99
N ASN A 6 -8.40 11.05 2.40
CA ASN A 6 -8.79 9.74 1.90
C ASN A 6 -8.86 9.65 0.35
N GLY A 7 -8.00 10.41 -0.35
CA GLY A 7 -7.96 10.46 -1.81
C GLY A 7 -9.01 11.34 -2.49
N TYR A 8 -9.93 12.00 -1.76
CA TYR A 8 -11.01 12.79 -2.36
C TYR A 8 -10.58 14.15 -2.93
N GLN A 9 -9.51 14.74 -2.40
CA GLN A 9 -8.94 16.02 -2.84
C GLN A 9 -7.41 16.02 -2.71
N PRO A 10 -6.66 16.68 -3.61
CA PRO A 10 -5.22 16.82 -3.47
C PRO A 10 -4.88 17.73 -2.29
N LEU A 11 -4.27 17.17 -1.25
CA LEU A 11 -3.77 17.92 -0.11
C LEU A 11 -2.43 17.36 0.38
N GLY A 12 -1.44 18.25 0.46
CA GLY A 12 -0.15 18.02 1.11
C GLY A 12 -0.07 18.85 2.39
N GLY A 13 0.85 18.47 3.27
CA GLY A 13 1.12 19.21 4.50
C GLY A 13 2.47 18.81 5.06
N VAL A 14 3.15 19.77 5.69
CA VAL A 14 4.40 19.58 6.40
C VAL A 14 4.15 19.94 7.85
N MET A 15 4.31 18.96 8.75
CA MET A 15 4.28 19.22 10.19
C MET A 15 5.69 19.62 10.61
N VAL A 16 5.80 20.78 11.24
CA VAL A 16 7.07 21.38 11.67
C VAL A 16 7.10 21.38 13.19
N GLY A 17 8.12 20.74 13.78
CA GLY A 17 8.31 20.76 15.24
C GLY A 17 8.99 22.03 15.73
N ASP A 18 8.82 22.32 17.02
CA ASP A 18 9.20 23.59 17.66
C ASP A 18 10.64 24.01 17.37
N ARG A 19 11.62 23.11 17.50
CA ARG A 19 13.04 23.40 17.20
C ARG A 19 13.25 24.02 15.81
N VAL A 20 12.50 23.58 14.81
CA VAL A 20 12.61 24.11 13.44
C VAL A 20 11.78 25.38 13.29
N ALA A 21 10.58 25.42 13.89
CA ALA A 21 9.73 26.60 13.89
C ALA A 21 10.42 27.80 14.55
N ASP A 22 11.05 27.62 15.71
CA ASP A 22 11.77 28.65 16.45
C ASP A 22 12.91 29.24 15.62
N ALA A 23 13.67 28.39 14.92
CA ALA A 23 14.75 28.85 14.05
C ALA A 23 14.22 29.66 12.85
N LEU A 24 13.07 29.27 12.27
CA LEU A 24 12.42 30.01 11.19
C LEU A 24 11.87 31.35 11.67
N LEU A 25 11.24 31.37 12.85
CA LEU A 25 10.62 32.56 13.45
C LEU A 25 11.65 33.55 14.00
N ALA A 26 12.82 33.08 14.45
CA ALA A 26 13.91 33.93 14.91
C ALA A 26 14.64 34.65 13.76
N HIS A 27 14.48 34.19 12.52
CA HIS A 27 15.10 34.82 11.37
C HIS A 27 14.35 36.13 11.03
N PRO A 28 15.03 37.28 10.97
CA PRO A 28 14.40 38.52 10.52
C PRO A 28 14.12 38.42 9.02
N GLY A 29 12.85 38.51 8.60
CA GLY A 29 12.46 38.46 7.20
C GLY A 29 11.17 37.71 6.94
N GLU A 30 10.74 37.69 5.69
CA GLU A 30 9.56 36.93 5.25
C GLU A 30 9.95 35.50 4.88
N PHE A 31 9.05 34.55 5.14
CA PHE A 31 9.18 33.19 4.64
C PHE A 31 8.80 33.14 3.16
N THR A 32 9.79 33.28 2.28
CA THR A 32 9.60 33.36 0.81
C THR A 32 9.33 32.00 0.18
N HIS A 33 8.28 31.32 0.61
CA HIS A 33 7.83 30.05 0.07
C HIS A 33 6.31 29.93 0.16
N GLY A 34 5.69 29.57 -0.96
CA GLY A 34 4.26 29.39 -1.05
C GLY A 34 3.86 28.79 -2.39
N LEU A 35 2.68 28.17 -2.40
CA LEU A 35 2.04 27.64 -3.61
C LEU A 35 0.69 28.35 -3.74
N THR A 36 0.26 28.63 -4.97
CA THR A 36 -1.03 29.31 -5.25
C THR A 36 -2.22 28.66 -4.53
N TYR A 37 -2.21 27.33 -4.38
CA TYR A 37 -3.27 26.56 -3.74
C TYR A 37 -2.92 26.06 -2.33
N SER A 38 -1.89 26.65 -1.68
CA SER A 38 -1.60 26.34 -0.29
C SER A 38 -2.80 26.68 0.59
N GLY A 39 -3.27 25.72 1.40
CA GLY A 39 -4.45 25.90 2.24
C GLY A 39 -5.79 25.95 1.50
N HIS A 40 -5.90 25.35 0.30
CA HIS A 40 -7.13 25.37 -0.50
C HIS A 40 -8.38 24.96 0.29
N PRO A 41 -9.41 25.82 0.43
CA PRO A 41 -10.55 25.59 1.32
C PRO A 41 -11.29 24.26 1.11
N ALA A 42 -11.55 23.89 -0.15
CA ALA A 42 -12.22 22.61 -0.45
C ALA A 42 -11.37 21.37 -0.08
N ALA A 43 -10.04 21.45 -0.21
CA ALA A 43 -9.16 20.36 0.16
C ALA A 43 -9.08 20.23 1.69
N CYS A 44 -9.04 21.35 2.41
CA CYS A 44 -9.11 21.39 3.87
C CYS A 44 -10.46 20.85 4.38
N ALA A 45 -11.58 21.19 3.74
CA ALA A 45 -12.90 20.66 4.10
C ALA A 45 -12.97 19.13 3.96
N ALA A 46 -12.45 18.57 2.86
CA ALA A 46 -12.35 17.12 2.67
C ALA A 46 -11.47 16.44 3.73
N ALA A 47 -10.38 17.10 4.15
CA ALA A 47 -9.52 16.59 5.20
C ALA A 47 -10.18 16.59 6.59
N LEU A 48 -10.91 17.66 6.94
CA LEU A 48 -11.67 17.73 8.18
C LEU A 48 -12.76 16.65 8.22
N ALA A 49 -13.48 16.44 7.12
CA ALA A 49 -14.46 15.36 7.02
C ALA A 49 -13.81 13.98 7.17
N THR A 50 -12.65 13.76 6.54
CA THR A 50 -11.89 12.51 6.69
C THR A 50 -11.51 12.27 8.15
N LEU A 51 -10.99 13.29 8.84
CA LEU A 51 -10.64 13.19 10.26
C LEU A 51 -11.86 12.93 11.16
N GLY A 52 -13.00 13.54 10.85
CA GLY A 52 -14.28 13.28 11.52
C GLY A 52 -14.65 11.81 11.43
N VAL A 53 -14.73 11.27 10.21
CA VAL A 53 -15.04 9.86 9.97
C VAL A 53 -14.07 8.93 10.71
N LEU A 54 -12.75 9.15 10.60
CA LEU A 54 -11.75 8.29 11.24
C LEU A 54 -11.92 8.22 12.77
N ARG A 55 -12.26 9.36 13.40
CA ARG A 55 -12.47 9.45 14.85
C ARG A 55 -13.81 8.86 15.28
N GLU A 56 -14.89 9.22 14.60
CA GLU A 56 -16.25 8.79 14.94
C GLU A 56 -16.43 7.28 14.76
N SER A 57 -15.83 6.71 13.72
CA SER A 57 -15.96 5.29 13.44
C SER A 57 -14.97 4.40 14.20
N GLY A 58 -13.91 4.97 14.80
CA GLY A 58 -12.82 4.21 15.44
C GLY A 58 -12.16 3.20 14.50
N ILE A 59 -12.13 3.50 13.19
CA ILE A 59 -11.75 2.52 12.16
C ILE A 59 -10.28 2.13 12.24
N ILE A 60 -9.41 3.03 12.73
CA ILE A 60 -7.98 2.76 12.83
C ILE A 60 -7.75 1.67 13.88
N GLU A 61 -8.33 1.85 15.06
CA GLU A 61 -8.23 0.93 16.19
C GLU A 61 -8.92 -0.41 15.87
N SER A 62 -10.11 -0.34 15.27
CA SER A 62 -10.85 -1.52 14.82
C SER A 62 -10.09 -2.32 13.75
N ALA A 63 -9.51 -1.65 12.74
CA ALA A 63 -8.73 -2.32 11.72
C ALA A 63 -7.44 -2.93 12.29
N ALA A 64 -6.74 -2.20 13.16
CA ALA A 64 -5.49 -2.64 13.79
C ALA A 64 -5.67 -3.91 14.64
N SER A 65 -6.77 -4.02 15.37
CA SER A 65 -7.09 -5.16 16.23
C SER A 65 -7.87 -6.28 15.52
N GLY A 66 -8.57 -5.96 14.43
CA GLY A 66 -9.48 -6.85 13.73
C GLY A 66 -8.94 -7.39 12.41
N ILE A 67 -9.12 -6.62 11.33
CA ILE A 67 -8.86 -7.12 9.96
C ILE A 67 -7.36 -7.17 9.62
N ALA A 68 -6.54 -6.28 10.15
CA ALA A 68 -5.13 -6.19 9.78
C ALA A 68 -4.32 -7.46 10.15
N PRO A 69 -4.44 -8.04 11.37
CA PRO A 69 -3.79 -9.32 11.67
C PRO A 69 -4.25 -10.44 10.74
N TYR A 70 -5.55 -10.49 10.42
CA TYR A 70 -6.09 -11.49 9.50
C TYR A 70 -5.52 -11.36 8.09
N PHE A 71 -5.43 -10.14 7.56
CA PHE A 71 -4.79 -9.84 6.29
C PHE A 71 -3.33 -10.30 6.25
N GLN A 72 -2.55 -10.02 7.31
CA GLN A 72 -1.17 -10.48 7.40
C GLN A 72 -1.07 -12.01 7.43
N THR A 73 -1.94 -12.69 8.21
CA THR A 73 -1.99 -14.16 8.25
C THR A 73 -2.34 -14.77 6.88
N ARG A 74 -3.36 -14.22 6.21
CA ARG A 74 -3.81 -14.71 4.90
C ARG A 74 -2.72 -14.54 3.83
N LEU A 75 -2.08 -13.37 3.77
CA LEU A 75 -0.98 -13.15 2.84
C LEU A 75 0.23 -14.04 3.15
N ALA A 76 0.57 -14.25 4.42
CA ALA A 76 1.72 -15.07 4.81
C ALA A 76 1.62 -16.51 4.25
N ALA A 77 0.42 -17.04 4.07
CA ALA A 77 0.20 -18.35 3.45
C ALA A 77 0.73 -18.44 2.01
N LEU A 78 0.81 -17.31 1.28
CA LEU A 78 1.40 -17.28 -0.07
C LEU A 78 2.92 -17.57 -0.06
N THR A 79 3.58 -17.52 1.09
CA THR A 79 4.99 -17.93 1.21
C THR A 79 5.21 -19.38 0.82
N GLU A 80 4.17 -20.23 0.84
CA GLU A 80 4.24 -21.62 0.38
C GLU A 80 4.36 -21.72 -1.15
N HIS A 81 3.94 -20.70 -1.91
CA HIS A 81 3.99 -20.70 -3.37
C HIS A 81 5.43 -20.72 -3.92
N PRO A 82 5.77 -21.52 -4.95
CA PRO A 82 7.16 -21.76 -5.37
C PRO A 82 7.94 -20.52 -5.86
N ILE A 83 7.25 -19.56 -6.48
CA ILE A 83 7.84 -18.29 -6.93
C ILE A 83 7.76 -17.18 -5.87
N VAL A 84 7.30 -17.45 -4.65
CA VAL A 84 7.27 -16.44 -3.58
C VAL A 84 8.50 -16.63 -2.68
N GLY A 85 9.36 -15.61 -2.66
CA GLY A 85 10.58 -15.60 -1.86
C GLY A 85 10.33 -15.13 -0.44
N GLU A 86 9.50 -14.10 -0.29
CA GLU A 86 9.09 -13.60 1.01
C GLU A 86 7.73 -12.90 0.94
N VAL A 87 7.02 -12.91 2.07
CA VAL A 87 5.88 -12.05 2.34
C VAL A 87 6.25 -11.17 3.53
N ARG A 88 6.17 -9.85 3.36
CA ARG A 88 6.48 -8.87 4.42
C ARG A 88 5.39 -7.81 4.49
N GLY A 89 5.12 -7.31 5.68
CA GLY A 89 4.09 -6.28 5.85
C GLY A 89 3.91 -5.84 7.29
N LEU A 90 3.08 -4.81 7.45
CA LEU A 90 2.60 -4.33 8.73
C LEU A 90 1.21 -3.71 8.54
N GLY A 91 0.28 -4.02 9.45
CA GLY A 91 -1.07 -3.49 9.38
C GLY A 91 -1.77 -3.91 8.09
N MET A 92 -2.33 -2.95 7.35
CA MET A 92 -2.99 -3.16 6.06
C MET A 92 -2.08 -2.86 4.86
N PHE A 93 -0.76 -2.99 5.02
CA PHE A 93 0.21 -2.79 3.95
C PHE A 93 1.18 -3.97 3.89
N ALA A 94 1.34 -4.57 2.73
CA ALA A 94 2.22 -5.73 2.55
C ALA A 94 2.80 -5.81 1.14
N ALA A 95 3.81 -6.67 1.01
CA ALA A 95 4.49 -7.00 -0.22
C ALA A 95 4.69 -8.51 -0.32
N VAL A 96 4.41 -9.08 -1.49
CA VAL A 96 4.74 -10.46 -1.85
C VAL A 96 5.87 -10.39 -2.89
N GLU A 97 7.07 -10.82 -2.55
CA GLU A 97 8.24 -10.73 -3.42
C GLU A 97 8.46 -12.00 -4.23
N LEU A 98 8.64 -11.83 -5.54
CA LEU A 98 8.75 -12.92 -6.50
C LEU A 98 10.23 -13.28 -6.72
N VAL A 99 10.52 -14.58 -6.72
CA VAL A 99 11.83 -15.14 -7.01
C VAL A 99 11.69 -16.31 -7.99
N ARG A 100 12.77 -16.68 -8.67
CA ARG A 100 12.81 -17.89 -9.50
C ARG A 100 12.83 -19.15 -8.63
N HIS A 101 13.68 -19.16 -7.62
CA HIS A 101 13.84 -20.27 -6.69
C HIS A 101 13.92 -19.76 -5.25
N LYS A 102 13.19 -20.41 -4.35
CA LYS A 102 13.25 -20.09 -2.92
C LYS A 102 14.67 -20.27 -2.39
N GLY A 103 15.09 -19.33 -1.54
CA GLY A 103 16.40 -19.35 -0.90
C GLY A 103 17.56 -18.81 -1.75
N THR A 104 17.40 -18.63 -3.06
CA THR A 104 18.51 -18.16 -3.93
C THR A 104 18.52 -16.65 -4.14
N ARG A 105 17.41 -15.96 -3.87
CA ARG A 105 17.15 -14.54 -4.23
C ARG A 105 17.31 -14.25 -5.72
N GLU A 106 17.36 -15.29 -6.55
CA GLU A 106 17.41 -15.16 -7.99
C GLU A 106 16.08 -14.57 -8.48
N ARG A 107 16.17 -13.51 -9.29
CA ARG A 107 14.98 -12.86 -9.83
C ARG A 107 14.24 -13.82 -10.76
N LEU A 108 12.91 -13.79 -10.71
CA LEU A 108 12.08 -14.60 -11.60
C LEU A 108 12.37 -14.29 -13.09
N ALA A 109 12.57 -13.00 -13.41
CA ALA A 109 12.92 -12.54 -14.74
C ALA A 109 13.71 -11.22 -14.64
N PRO A 110 14.49 -10.84 -15.68
CA PRO A 110 15.15 -9.53 -15.74
C PRO A 110 14.12 -8.38 -15.72
N ASP A 111 14.57 -7.21 -15.27
CA ASP A 111 13.82 -5.95 -15.29
C ASP A 111 12.40 -6.03 -14.69
N SER A 112 12.22 -6.93 -13.72
CA SER A 112 10.94 -7.22 -13.07
C SER A 112 9.81 -7.69 -13.99
N ALA A 113 10.16 -8.26 -15.15
CA ALA A 113 9.18 -8.78 -16.10
C ALA A 113 8.24 -9.83 -15.49
N GLY A 114 8.73 -10.64 -14.53
CA GLY A 114 7.92 -11.62 -13.81
C GLY A 114 6.84 -10.99 -12.94
N ALA A 115 7.21 -9.98 -12.16
CA ALA A 115 6.27 -9.20 -11.37
C ALA A 115 5.31 -8.39 -12.24
N VAL A 116 5.77 -7.80 -13.35
CA VAL A 116 4.91 -7.10 -14.31
C VAL A 116 3.86 -8.05 -14.90
N PHE A 117 4.25 -9.27 -15.27
CA PHE A 117 3.33 -10.29 -15.75
C PHE A 117 2.29 -10.65 -14.67
N CYS A 118 2.73 -10.96 -13.46
CA CYS A 118 1.85 -11.29 -12.33
C CYS A 118 0.83 -10.18 -12.06
N ARG A 119 1.27 -8.92 -12.04
CA ARG A 119 0.37 -7.77 -11.88
C ARG A 119 -0.65 -7.67 -13.00
N ASN A 120 -0.23 -7.89 -14.25
CA ASN A 120 -1.14 -7.85 -15.39
C ASN A 120 -2.16 -9.00 -15.33
N ALA A 121 -1.75 -10.21 -14.93
CA ALA A 121 -2.63 -11.35 -14.74
C ALA A 121 -3.66 -11.09 -13.64
N ALA A 122 -3.23 -10.61 -12.48
CA ALA A 122 -4.13 -10.21 -11.39
C ALA A 122 -5.11 -9.12 -11.82
N ASN A 123 -4.63 -8.07 -12.50
CA ASN A 123 -5.49 -6.98 -12.98
C ASN A 123 -6.51 -7.47 -14.02
N ALA A 124 -6.12 -8.37 -14.92
CA ALA A 124 -7.01 -8.97 -15.92
C ALA A 124 -8.09 -9.85 -15.27
N ALA A 125 -7.78 -10.48 -14.13
CA ALA A 125 -8.73 -11.22 -13.31
C ALA A 125 -9.63 -10.32 -12.44
N GLY A 126 -9.38 -9.00 -12.42
CA GLY A 126 -10.17 -8.02 -11.66
C GLY A 126 -9.57 -7.60 -10.31
N LEU A 127 -8.40 -8.13 -9.94
CA LEU A 127 -7.68 -7.71 -8.74
C LEU A 127 -6.70 -6.58 -9.06
N MET A 128 -7.00 -5.36 -8.62
CA MET A 128 -6.09 -4.22 -8.79
C MET A 128 -4.92 -4.30 -7.79
N VAL A 129 -3.76 -4.71 -8.28
CA VAL A 129 -2.50 -4.72 -7.51
C VAL A 129 -1.41 -3.95 -8.24
N ARG A 130 -0.39 -3.53 -7.48
CA ARG A 130 0.74 -2.77 -8.01
C ARG A 130 2.02 -3.57 -7.82
N GLN A 131 2.81 -3.71 -8.89
CA GLN A 131 4.19 -4.15 -8.76
C GLN A 131 5.12 -2.98 -8.39
N THR A 132 6.12 -3.22 -7.56
CA THR A 132 7.27 -2.33 -7.36
C THR A 132 8.52 -3.18 -7.30
N GLY A 133 9.39 -3.07 -8.30
CA GLY A 133 10.41 -4.08 -8.55
C GLY A 133 9.76 -5.46 -8.69
N ASP A 134 10.36 -6.45 -8.04
CA ASP A 134 9.90 -7.85 -8.09
C ASP A 134 8.79 -8.19 -7.08
N ALA A 135 8.16 -7.19 -6.45
CA ALA A 135 7.15 -7.42 -5.41
C ALA A 135 5.75 -6.90 -5.78
N MET A 136 4.72 -7.68 -5.45
CA MET A 136 3.31 -7.27 -5.48
C MET A 136 2.98 -6.52 -4.19
N ILE A 137 2.71 -5.22 -4.29
CA ILE A 137 2.32 -4.36 -3.17
C ILE A 137 0.80 -4.37 -3.03
N THR A 138 0.34 -4.66 -1.81
CA THR A 138 -1.07 -4.68 -1.44
C THR A 138 -1.32 -3.71 -0.29
N ALA A 139 -2.34 -2.86 -0.44
CA ALA A 139 -2.72 -1.85 0.52
C ALA A 139 -4.26 -1.68 0.56
N PRO A 140 -5.02 -2.73 0.92
CA PRO A 140 -6.47 -2.68 0.87
C PRO A 140 -7.04 -1.60 1.80
N PRO A 141 -8.24 -1.04 1.49
CA PRO A 141 -8.93 -0.11 2.36
C PRO A 141 -9.13 -0.66 3.78
N LEU A 142 -9.12 0.22 4.78
CA LEU A 142 -9.31 -0.17 6.19
C LEU A 142 -10.70 -0.74 6.49
N ILE A 143 -11.67 -0.48 5.60
CA ILE A 143 -13.05 -0.98 5.70
C ILE A 143 -13.23 -2.42 5.19
N CYS A 144 -12.16 -3.05 4.68
CA CYS A 144 -12.27 -4.40 4.14
C CYS A 144 -12.76 -5.40 5.18
N ASN A 145 -13.58 -6.34 4.74
CA ASN A 145 -14.02 -7.49 5.54
C ASN A 145 -13.18 -8.75 5.20
N ARG A 146 -13.39 -9.83 5.96
CA ARG A 146 -12.63 -11.07 5.78
C ARG A 146 -12.81 -11.69 4.40
N ALA A 147 -14.03 -11.73 3.86
CA ALA A 147 -14.30 -12.30 2.55
C ALA A 147 -13.62 -11.51 1.41
N GLU A 148 -13.51 -10.19 1.55
CA GLU A 148 -12.76 -9.35 0.61
C GLU A 148 -11.25 -9.60 0.71
N ILE A 149 -10.71 -9.79 1.91
CA ILE A 149 -9.31 -10.21 2.11
C ILE A 149 -9.06 -11.59 1.51
N ASP A 150 -9.99 -12.52 1.70
CA ASP A 150 -9.90 -13.87 1.16
C ASP A 150 -9.85 -13.81 -0.36
N SER A 151 -10.79 -13.10 -0.96
CA SER A 151 -10.85 -12.88 -2.41
C SER A 151 -9.57 -12.24 -2.94
N LEU A 152 -9.02 -11.23 -2.26
CA LEU A 152 -7.75 -10.60 -2.63
C LEU A 152 -6.61 -11.60 -2.67
N VAL A 153 -6.47 -12.44 -1.63
CA VAL A 153 -5.35 -13.38 -1.52
C VAL A 153 -5.50 -14.54 -2.49
N ASP A 154 -6.72 -15.04 -2.68
CA ASP A 154 -7.00 -16.16 -3.58
C ASP A 154 -6.75 -15.76 -5.04
N MET A 155 -7.24 -14.59 -5.46
CA MET A 155 -6.97 -14.04 -6.81
C MET A 155 -5.49 -13.73 -7.02
N LEU A 156 -4.76 -13.32 -5.98
CA LEU A 156 -3.32 -13.13 -6.06
C LEU A 156 -2.60 -14.48 -6.22
N GLY A 157 -3.06 -15.52 -5.53
CA GLY A 157 -2.60 -16.90 -5.70
C GLY A 157 -2.75 -17.38 -7.14
N GLU A 158 -3.93 -17.20 -7.73
CA GLU A 158 -4.18 -17.56 -9.14
C GLU A 158 -3.25 -16.81 -10.12
N ALA A 159 -2.98 -15.53 -9.85
CA ALA A 159 -2.04 -14.75 -10.64
C ALA A 159 -0.59 -15.25 -10.49
N LEU A 160 -0.21 -15.71 -9.30
CA LEU A 160 1.09 -16.33 -9.04
C LEU A 160 1.22 -17.67 -9.77
N ASP A 161 0.17 -18.51 -9.78
CA ASP A 161 0.14 -19.78 -10.50
C ASP A 161 0.34 -19.55 -12.01
N ALA A 162 -0.44 -18.62 -12.59
CA ALA A 162 -0.31 -18.25 -14.00
C ALA A 162 1.09 -17.72 -14.34
N THR A 163 1.70 -16.98 -13.42
CA THR A 163 3.06 -16.46 -13.57
C THR A 163 4.09 -17.58 -13.53
N ALA A 164 3.96 -18.50 -12.57
CA ALA A 164 4.88 -19.64 -12.45
C ALA A 164 4.83 -20.53 -13.69
N ALA A 165 3.64 -20.81 -14.23
CA ALA A 165 3.46 -21.55 -15.48
C ALA A 165 4.08 -20.81 -16.68
N HIS A 166 3.88 -19.48 -16.78
CA HIS A 166 4.45 -18.69 -17.88
C HIS A 166 5.99 -18.72 -17.90
N PHE A 167 6.63 -18.71 -16.73
CA PHE A 167 8.10 -18.71 -16.60
C PHE A 167 8.71 -20.10 -16.39
N GLY A 168 7.91 -21.17 -16.48
CA GLY A 168 8.35 -22.56 -16.40
C GLY A 168 8.88 -22.98 -15.02
N VAL A 169 8.29 -22.46 -13.94
CA VAL A 169 8.59 -22.86 -12.56
C VAL A 169 7.57 -23.87 -12.02
N LEU A 170 6.36 -23.87 -12.58
CA LEU A 170 5.30 -24.86 -12.40
C LEU A 170 4.96 -25.52 -13.75
#